data_AF-A0A7S8C748-F1
#
_entry.id   AF-A0A7S8C748-F1
#
_cell.length_a   1.000
_cell.length_b   1.000
_cell.length_c   1.000
_cell.angle_alpha   90.00
_cell.angle_beta   90.00
_cell.angle_gamma   90.00
#
_symmetry.space_group_name_H-M   'P 1'
#
loop_
_entity.id
_entity.type
_entity.pdbx_description
1 polymer ?
#
loop_
_entity_poly.entity_id
_entity_poly.type
_entity_poly.pdbx_seq_one_letter_code
_entity_poly.pdbx_strand_id
1 'polypeptide(L)'
;MPNDFYVMRVQSRIGTAKYNVRLEIQPDDATDVDPTPRRDLDGAYVLPIVQPSDNERHIVLGKFMDEWSKLEMALSFLLGHLTSTPMESVSVLMNALGSRGQLDVMRTLAPLRIEGGKVGELEALLDRVKAQNTRRNRIVHGYWALELVVVDCDGAPAIRYHQYREYFPSDAETKIRIGTPSNRKVRSKYLFGLGRIKTITRNIIELRRDLEAFKSRCLPSGQ
;
A
#
# COMPACT_ATOMS: atom_id res chain seq x y z
N MET A 1 18.37 13.41 8.17
CA MET A 1 17.42 12.48 7.52
C MET A 1 16.44 12.02 8.60
N PRO A 2 15.15 11.83 8.34
CA PRO A 2 14.28 11.20 9.34
C PRO A 2 14.81 9.80 9.59
N ASN A 3 14.97 9.40 10.85
CA ASN A 3 15.32 8.03 11.21
C ASN A 3 14.21 7.12 10.64
N ASP A 4 14.53 6.36 9.59
CA ASP A 4 13.62 5.36 9.06
C ASP A 4 13.51 4.24 10.10
N PHE A 5 12.50 4.32 10.96
CA PHE A 5 12.21 3.27 11.92
C PHE A 5 11.63 2.05 11.18
N TYR A 6 12.43 0.98 11.09
CA TYR A 6 11.94 -0.32 10.64
C TYR A 6 11.46 -1.12 11.83
N VAL A 7 10.26 -1.70 11.70
CA VAL A 7 9.94 -2.90 12.48
C VAL A 7 10.58 -4.09 11.76
N MET A 8 11.57 -4.70 12.39
CA MET A 8 12.26 -5.87 11.86
C MET A 8 11.51 -7.14 12.25
N ARG A 9 11.24 -8.01 11.27
CA ARG A 9 10.75 -9.38 11.51
C ARG A 9 11.73 -10.39 10.97
N VAL A 10 12.08 -11.37 11.79
CA VAL A 10 12.98 -12.46 11.40
C VAL A 10 12.16 -13.73 11.23
N GLN A 11 12.25 -14.36 10.06
CA GLN A 11 11.66 -15.66 9.79
C GLN A 11 12.72 -16.64 9.28
N SER A 12 12.83 -17.82 9.88
CA SER A 12 13.59 -18.93 9.30
C SER A 12 12.69 -19.72 8.34
N ARG A 13 13.15 -19.92 7.10
CA ARG A 13 12.55 -20.89 6.16
C ARG A 13 13.38 -22.14 5.97
N ILE A 14 14.53 -22.18 6.62
CA ILE A 14 15.32 -23.39 6.77
C ILE A 14 14.62 -24.20 7.86
N GLY A 15 14.34 -25.49 7.63
CA GLY A 15 13.80 -26.36 8.67
C GLY A 15 14.59 -26.13 9.97
N THR A 16 13.88 -25.97 11.09
CA THR A 16 14.28 -25.28 12.33
C THR A 16 15.56 -25.77 13.04
N ALA A 17 16.36 -26.63 12.42
CA ALA A 17 17.57 -27.24 12.99
C ALA A 17 18.80 -27.32 12.06
N LYS A 18 18.76 -26.83 10.80
CA LYS A 18 19.87 -27.09 9.86
C LYS A 18 21.15 -26.29 10.15
N TYR A 19 21.02 -25.05 10.63
CA TYR A 19 22.15 -24.18 10.91
C TYR A 19 21.93 -23.43 12.23
N ASN A 20 22.98 -23.31 13.04
CA ASN A 20 23.03 -22.35 14.13
C ASN A 20 23.34 -20.97 13.54
N VAL A 21 22.45 -20.00 13.69
CA VAL A 21 22.53 -18.69 13.02
C VAL A 21 22.45 -17.56 14.05
N ARG A 22 23.42 -16.64 14.01
CA ARG A 22 23.45 -15.39 14.76
C ARG A 22 23.25 -14.23 13.79
N LEU A 23 22.30 -13.35 14.08
CA LEU A 23 22.08 -12.14 13.31
C LEU A 23 22.83 -10.99 13.94
N GLU A 24 23.55 -10.21 13.13
CA GLU A 24 24.35 -9.08 13.59
C GLU A 24 23.81 -7.79 12.97
N ILE A 25 23.24 -6.91 13.78
CA ILE A 25 22.82 -5.58 13.34
C ILE A 25 24.07 -4.71 13.28
N GLN A 26 24.37 -4.19 12.09
CA GLN A 26 25.52 -3.30 11.91
C GLN A 26 25.16 -1.86 12.32
N PRO A 27 26.15 -1.07 12.78
CA PRO A 27 25.97 0.35 13.05
C PRO A 27 25.50 1.12 11.80
N ASP A 28 24.72 2.19 11.99
CA ASP A 28 24.13 2.98 10.90
C ASP A 28 25.18 3.66 9.98
N ASP A 29 26.43 3.81 10.44
CA ASP A 29 27.55 4.42 9.73
C ASP A 29 28.47 3.41 9.02
N ALA A 30 28.18 2.11 9.10
CA ALA A 30 28.95 1.08 8.43
C ALA A 30 28.74 1.16 6.90
N THR A 31 29.71 1.73 6.19
CA THR A 31 29.65 1.95 4.73
C THR A 31 30.10 0.75 3.91
N ASP A 32 30.82 -0.20 4.51
CA ASP A 32 31.39 -1.39 3.85
C ASP A 32 31.05 -2.67 4.61
N VAL A 33 29.75 -2.97 4.76
CA VAL A 33 29.34 -4.25 5.35
C VAL A 33 29.41 -5.33 4.28
N ASP A 34 30.32 -6.28 4.43
CA ASP A 34 30.32 -7.52 3.66
C ASP A 34 29.07 -8.35 4.04
N PRO A 35 28.10 -8.55 3.13
CA PRO A 35 26.89 -9.33 3.41
C PRO A 35 27.16 -10.84 3.50
N THR A 36 28.41 -11.29 3.28
CA THR A 36 28.76 -12.70 3.20
C THR A 36 28.60 -13.39 4.56
N PRO A 37 27.89 -14.54 4.61
CA PRO A 37 27.82 -15.37 5.80
C PRO A 37 29.21 -15.77 6.28
N ARG A 38 29.53 -15.50 7.55
CA ARG A 38 30.79 -15.94 8.18
C ARG A 38 30.52 -16.93 9.29
N ARG A 39 31.49 -17.76 9.65
CA ARG A 39 31.39 -18.63 10.83
C ARG A 39 32.10 -17.99 12.01
N ASP A 40 31.48 -18.03 13.19
CA ASP A 40 32.15 -17.68 14.43
C ASP A 40 32.99 -18.85 14.98
N LEU A 41 33.69 -18.60 16.08
CA LEU A 41 34.53 -19.59 16.76
C LEU A 41 33.73 -20.78 17.31
N ASP A 42 32.43 -20.58 17.57
CA ASP A 42 31.50 -21.62 18.05
C ASP A 42 30.89 -22.43 16.88
N GLY A 43 31.29 -22.14 15.64
CA GLY A 43 30.81 -22.80 14.43
C GLY A 43 29.43 -22.34 13.96
N ALA A 44 28.83 -21.32 14.58
CA ALA A 44 27.58 -20.71 14.14
C ALA A 44 27.80 -19.76 12.96
N TYR A 45 26.81 -19.67 12.06
CA TYR A 45 26.82 -18.70 10.99
C TYR A 45 26.40 -17.33 11.52
N VAL A 46 27.26 -16.34 11.39
CA VAL A 46 26.96 -14.93 11.63
C VAL A 46 26.53 -14.30 10.32
N LEU A 47 25.31 -13.77 10.30
CA LEU A 47 24.72 -13.11 9.15
C LEU A 47 24.57 -11.61 9.46
N PRO A 48 25.34 -10.73 8.82
CA PRO A 48 25.20 -9.29 9.00
C PRO A 48 23.90 -8.80 8.35
N ILE A 49 23.13 -8.02 9.10
CA ILE A 49 21.92 -7.37 8.62
C ILE A 49 22.34 -6.06 7.95
N VAL A 50 22.34 -6.06 6.62
CA VAL A 50 22.52 -4.85 5.82
C VAL A 50 21.16 -4.23 5.55
N GLN A 51 20.95 -3.01 6.04
CA GLN A 51 19.75 -2.25 5.70
C GLN A 51 19.77 -1.91 4.20
N PRO A 52 18.66 -2.11 3.46
CA PRO A 52 18.62 -1.73 2.06
C PRO A 52 18.76 -0.21 1.91
N SER A 53 19.80 0.23 1.19
CA SER A 53 20.05 1.63 0.87
C SER A 53 19.21 2.16 -0.30
N ASP A 54 18.44 1.27 -0.96
CA ASP A 54 17.62 1.67 -2.10
C ASP A 54 16.48 2.62 -1.69
N ASN A 55 16.19 3.57 -2.58
CA ASN A 55 15.06 4.49 -2.45
C ASN A 55 13.80 3.97 -3.15
N GLU A 56 13.77 2.71 -3.59
CA GLU A 56 12.69 2.17 -4.41
C GLU A 56 11.35 2.26 -3.66
N ARG A 57 11.35 2.00 -2.35
CA ARG A 57 10.17 2.12 -1.49
C ARG A 57 9.51 3.49 -1.57
N HIS A 58 10.31 4.56 -1.51
CA HIS A 58 9.80 5.94 -1.53
C HIS A 58 9.31 6.32 -2.92
N ILE A 59 10.01 5.88 -3.97
CA ILE A 59 9.60 6.11 -5.37
C ILE A 59 8.26 5.42 -5.65
N VAL A 60 8.10 4.16 -5.24
CA VAL A 60 6.87 3.39 -5.44
C VAL A 60 5.70 4.02 -4.69
N LEU A 61 5.91 4.46 -3.45
CA LEU A 61 4.89 5.14 -2.68
C LEU A 61 4.55 6.52 -3.26
N GLY A 62 5.53 7.28 -3.73
CA GLY A 62 5.33 8.57 -4.37
C GLY A 62 4.44 8.45 -5.61
N LYS A 63 4.74 7.48 -6.49
CA LYS A 63 3.90 7.17 -7.67
C LYS A 63 2.48 6.76 -7.29
N PHE A 64 2.34 5.96 -6.24
CA PHE A 64 1.03 5.58 -5.72
C PHE A 64 0.22 6.80 -5.26
N MET A 65 0.84 7.73 -4.52
CA MET A 65 0.19 8.95 -4.04
C MET A 65 -0.20 9.89 -5.17
N ASP A 66 0.67 10.06 -6.17
CA ASP A 66 0.40 10.89 -7.35
C ASP A 66 -0.84 10.37 -8.12
N GLU A 67 -0.90 9.07 -8.41
CA GLU A 67 -2.07 8.50 -9.09
C GLU A 67 -3.34 8.53 -8.23
N TRP A 68 -3.21 8.42 -6.90
CA TRP A 68 -4.35 8.61 -6.00
C TRP A 68 -4.89 10.05 -6.08
N SER A 69 -4.03 11.06 -6.06
CA SER A 69 -4.44 12.46 -6.18
C SER A 69 -5.13 12.75 -7.53
N LYS A 70 -4.68 12.13 -8.62
CA LYS A 70 -5.36 12.22 -9.93
C LYS A 70 -6.74 11.57 -9.90
N LEU A 71 -6.91 10.44 -9.21
CA LEU A 71 -8.21 9.82 -9.01
C LEU A 71 -9.15 10.72 -8.18
N GLU A 72 -8.64 11.33 -7.10
CA GLU A 72 -9.41 12.29 -6.28
C GLU A 72 -9.89 13.47 -7.11
N MET A 73 -9.03 14.01 -7.99
CA MET A 73 -9.41 15.07 -8.91
C MET A 73 -10.50 14.66 -9.89
N ALA A 74 -10.44 13.44 -10.44
CA ALA A 74 -11.51 12.90 -11.30
C ALA A 74 -12.84 12.79 -10.54
N LEU A 75 -12.81 12.38 -9.27
CA LEU A 75 -14.00 12.34 -8.41
C LEU A 75 -14.52 13.74 -8.09
N SER A 76 -13.65 14.73 -7.85
CA SER A 76 -14.07 16.13 -7.67
C SER A 76 -14.78 16.66 -8.92
N PHE A 77 -14.24 16.39 -10.11
CA PHE A 77 -14.90 16.81 -11.35
C PHE A 77 -16.27 16.14 -11.54
N LEU A 78 -16.38 14.86 -11.19
CA LEU A 78 -17.66 14.15 -11.25
C LEU A 78 -18.66 14.76 -10.26
N LEU A 79 -18.24 14.99 -9.02
CA LEU A 79 -19.08 15.60 -7.99
C LEU A 79 -19.54 17.00 -8.41
N GLY A 80 -18.63 17.85 -8.89
CA GLY A 80 -18.96 19.20 -9.35
C GLY A 80 -19.99 19.23 -10.47
N HIS A 81 -19.91 18.25 -11.38
CA HIS A 81 -20.93 18.11 -12.43
C HIS A 81 -22.28 17.65 -11.86
N LEU A 82 -22.30 16.67 -10.94
CA LEU A 82 -23.55 16.20 -10.32
C LEU A 82 -24.23 17.26 -9.45
N THR A 83 -23.44 18.13 -8.80
CA THR A 83 -23.96 19.21 -7.95
C THR A 83 -24.12 20.55 -8.68
N SER A 84 -23.73 20.65 -9.96
CA SER A 84 -23.67 21.91 -10.72
C SER A 84 -22.93 23.02 -9.95
N THR A 85 -21.83 22.67 -9.29
CA THR A 85 -21.11 23.55 -8.36
C THR A 85 -19.73 23.92 -8.90
N PRO A 86 -19.28 25.18 -8.78
CA PRO A 86 -17.93 25.59 -9.14
C PRO A 86 -16.85 24.76 -8.41
N MET A 87 -15.72 24.50 -9.08
CA MET A 87 -14.69 23.58 -8.58
C MET A 87 -14.08 24.03 -7.23
N GLU A 88 -14.04 25.33 -6.97
CA GLU A 88 -13.58 25.90 -5.69
C GLU A 88 -14.48 25.44 -4.55
N SER A 89 -15.80 25.54 -4.74
CA SER A 89 -16.81 25.10 -3.77
C SER A 89 -16.83 23.58 -3.63
N VAL A 90 -16.58 22.83 -4.72
CA VAL A 90 -16.43 21.38 -4.66
C VAL A 90 -15.24 20.99 -3.80
N SER A 91 -14.10 21.69 -3.90
CA SER A 91 -12.93 21.42 -3.06
C SER A 91 -13.26 21.56 -1.56
N VAL A 92 -14.01 22.60 -1.20
CA VAL A 92 -14.48 22.81 0.18
C VAL A 92 -15.39 21.65 0.63
N LEU A 93 -16.33 21.23 -0.22
CA LEU A 93 -17.22 20.10 0.07
C LEU A 93 -16.44 18.79 0.24
N MET A 94 -15.47 18.52 -0.64
CA MET A 94 -14.64 17.32 -0.59
C MET A 94 -13.88 17.26 0.74
N ASN A 95 -13.29 18.37 1.18
CA ASN A 95 -12.57 18.43 2.46
C ASN A 95 -13.49 18.23 3.66
N ALA A 96 -14.72 18.76 3.62
CA ALA A 96 -15.66 18.64 4.73
C ALA A 96 -16.28 17.23 4.87
N LEU A 97 -16.61 16.57 3.77
CA LEU A 97 -17.37 15.30 3.77
C LEU A 97 -16.51 14.06 4.03
N GLY A 98 -15.20 14.14 3.76
CA GLY A 98 -14.31 12.98 3.69
C GLY A 98 -14.73 11.99 2.58
N SER A 99 -13.88 11.00 2.29
CA SER A 99 -14.10 10.12 1.13
C SER A 99 -15.42 9.35 1.16
N ARG A 100 -15.92 8.98 2.34
CA ARG A 100 -17.22 8.26 2.45
C ARG A 100 -18.38 9.18 2.09
N GLY A 101 -18.43 10.38 2.68
CA GLY A 101 -19.50 11.33 2.42
C GLY A 101 -19.53 11.76 0.95
N GLN A 102 -18.37 11.95 0.33
CA GLN A 102 -18.26 12.23 -1.10
C GLN A 102 -18.92 11.14 -1.97
N LEU A 103 -18.61 9.87 -1.71
CA LEU A 103 -19.19 8.74 -2.45
C LEU A 103 -20.70 8.63 -2.23
N ASP A 104 -21.15 8.86 -1.00
CA ASP A 104 -22.57 8.78 -0.66
C ASP A 104 -23.37 9.90 -1.35
N VAL A 105 -22.85 11.14 -1.38
CA VAL A 105 -23.45 12.25 -2.14
C VAL A 105 -23.53 11.92 -3.64
N MET A 106 -22.46 11.41 -4.24
CA MET A 106 -22.47 11.03 -5.65
C MET A 106 -23.51 9.94 -5.94
N ARG A 107 -23.64 8.92 -5.07
CA ARG A 107 -24.69 7.89 -5.20
C ARG A 107 -26.09 8.48 -5.09
N THR A 108 -26.33 9.38 -4.15
CA THR A 108 -27.65 10.01 -3.97
C THR A 108 -28.05 10.90 -5.14
N LEU A 109 -27.09 11.62 -5.72
CA LEU A 109 -27.35 12.52 -6.85
C LEU A 109 -27.43 11.79 -8.19
N ALA A 110 -26.79 10.63 -8.33
CA ALA A 110 -26.71 9.90 -9.59
C ALA A 110 -28.09 9.61 -10.21
N PRO A 111 -29.11 9.09 -9.50
CA PRO A 111 -30.44 8.87 -10.05
C PRO A 111 -31.16 10.14 -10.54
N LEU A 112 -30.80 11.30 -9.98
CA LEU A 112 -31.43 12.58 -10.29
C LEU A 112 -30.77 13.30 -11.47
N ARG A 113 -29.51 12.96 -11.77
CA ARG A 113 -28.66 13.71 -12.70
C ARG A 113 -28.16 12.90 -13.88
N ILE A 114 -28.25 11.57 -13.81
CA ILE A 114 -27.74 10.67 -14.83
C ILE A 114 -28.92 9.98 -15.53
N GLU A 115 -29.07 10.28 -16.82
CA GLU A 115 -30.12 9.70 -17.65
C GLU A 115 -29.69 8.34 -18.25
N GLY A 116 -30.67 7.58 -18.77
CA GLY A 116 -30.41 6.41 -19.62
C GLY A 116 -29.93 5.14 -18.88
N GLY A 117 -30.26 4.97 -17.60
CA GLY A 117 -29.99 3.74 -16.86
C GLY A 117 -28.51 3.52 -16.49
N LYS A 118 -27.66 4.54 -16.65
CA LYS A 118 -26.22 4.45 -16.39
C LYS A 118 -25.83 4.61 -14.91
N VAL A 119 -26.82 4.78 -14.03
CA VAL A 119 -26.63 4.88 -12.58
C VAL A 119 -25.90 3.66 -12.04
N GLY A 120 -26.30 2.44 -12.46
CA GLY A 120 -25.65 1.21 -12.01
C GLY A 120 -24.18 1.09 -12.42
N GLU A 121 -23.80 1.66 -13.57
CA GLU A 121 -22.40 1.73 -14.00
C GLU A 121 -21.60 2.65 -13.07
N LEU A 122 -22.13 3.83 -12.74
CA LEU A 122 -21.47 4.71 -11.78
C LEU A 122 -21.36 4.08 -10.39
N GLU A 123 -22.43 3.45 -9.88
CA GLU A 123 -22.40 2.79 -8.58
C GLU A 123 -21.30 1.73 -8.49
N ALA A 124 -21.12 0.93 -9.54
CA ALA A 124 -20.04 -0.06 -9.63
C ALA A 124 -18.65 0.60 -9.60
N LEU A 125 -18.48 1.76 -10.25
CA LEU A 125 -17.23 2.54 -10.19
C LEU A 125 -17.00 3.09 -8.78
N LEU A 126 -18.01 3.64 -8.12
CA LEU A 126 -17.91 4.17 -6.75
C LEU A 126 -17.61 3.06 -5.73
N ASP A 127 -18.09 1.83 -5.95
CA ASP A 127 -17.73 0.67 -5.14
C ASP A 127 -16.26 0.27 -5.29
N ARG A 128 -15.74 0.31 -6.52
CA ARG A 128 -14.30 0.12 -6.78
C ARG A 128 -13.48 1.20 -6.07
N VAL A 129 -13.91 2.47 -6.11
CA VAL A 129 -13.26 3.57 -5.38
C VAL A 129 -13.25 3.30 -3.87
N LYS A 130 -14.38 2.91 -3.29
CA LYS A 130 -14.50 2.55 -1.86
C LYS A 130 -13.51 1.44 -1.46
N ALA A 131 -13.40 0.41 -2.30
CA ALA A 131 -12.47 -0.69 -2.07
C ALA A 131 -11.00 -0.24 -2.14
N GLN A 132 -10.65 0.63 -3.09
CA GLN A 132 -9.29 1.19 -3.16
C GLN A 132 -9.00 2.17 -2.03
N ASN A 133 -9.96 2.99 -1.61
CA ASN A 133 -9.81 3.93 -0.49
C ASN A 133 -9.44 3.21 0.82
N THR A 134 -10.06 2.06 1.06
CA THR A 134 -9.72 1.21 2.21
C THR A 134 -8.24 0.76 2.17
N ARG A 135 -7.72 0.44 0.98
CA ARG A 135 -6.31 0.06 0.80
C ARG A 135 -5.39 1.26 0.93
N ARG A 136 -5.77 2.41 0.34
CA ARG A 136 -5.04 3.67 0.44
C ARG A 136 -4.83 4.08 1.88
N ASN A 137 -5.88 4.07 2.70
CA ASN A 137 -5.76 4.41 4.12
C ASN A 137 -4.75 3.52 4.85
N ARG A 138 -4.75 2.21 4.58
CA ARG A 138 -3.76 1.30 5.17
C ARG A 138 -2.34 1.53 4.69
N ILE A 139 -2.16 1.85 3.41
CA ILE A 139 -0.83 2.14 2.84
C ILE A 139 -0.28 3.46 3.39
N VAL A 140 -1.10 4.52 3.39
CA VAL A 140 -0.71 5.88 3.82
C VAL A 140 -0.41 5.93 5.30
N HIS A 141 -1.29 5.36 6.13
CA HIS A 141 -1.14 5.34 7.59
C HIS A 141 -0.31 4.16 8.10
N GLY A 142 0.19 3.31 7.21
CA GLY A 142 1.13 2.26 7.59
C GLY A 142 2.53 2.83 7.88
N TYR A 143 3.49 1.98 8.18
CA TYR A 143 4.91 2.33 8.31
C TYR A 143 5.74 1.30 7.52
N TRP A 144 6.98 1.64 7.19
CA TRP A 144 7.87 0.71 6.50
C TRP A 144 8.40 -0.33 7.49
N ALA A 145 8.36 -1.59 7.09
CA ALA A 145 8.87 -2.71 7.85
C ALA A 145 9.77 -3.57 6.96
N LEU A 146 10.75 -4.19 7.62
CA LEU A 146 11.75 -5.04 6.99
C LEU A 146 11.56 -6.47 7.49
N GLU A 147 11.20 -7.39 6.60
CA GLU A 147 11.18 -8.82 6.91
C GLU A 147 12.45 -9.46 6.37
N LEU A 148 13.21 -10.03 7.29
CA LEU A 148 14.42 -10.79 7.03
C LEU A 148 14.05 -12.26 7.03
N VAL A 149 14.33 -12.92 5.93
CA VAL A 149 14.10 -14.35 5.74
C VAL A 149 15.44 -15.04 5.60
N VAL A 150 15.76 -15.90 6.56
CA VAL A 150 16.93 -16.76 6.46
C VAL A 150 16.58 -17.95 5.57
N VAL A 151 17.33 -18.11 4.49
CA VAL A 151 17.14 -19.15 3.46
C VAL A 151 18.43 -19.93 3.25
N ASP A 152 18.32 -21.16 2.76
CA ASP A 152 19.48 -21.97 2.37
C ASP A 152 19.84 -21.62 0.92
N CYS A 153 21.08 -21.20 0.68
CA CYS A 153 21.64 -20.90 -0.63
C CYS A 153 22.92 -21.72 -0.79
N ASP A 154 22.86 -22.75 -1.64
CA ASP A 154 23.99 -23.58 -2.03
C ASP A 154 24.78 -24.18 -0.85
N GLY A 155 24.09 -24.58 0.22
CA GLY A 155 24.70 -25.21 1.39
C GLY A 155 25.16 -24.25 2.49
N ALA A 156 24.85 -22.95 2.37
CA ALA A 156 25.06 -21.95 3.40
C ALA A 156 23.77 -21.14 3.67
N PRO A 157 23.52 -20.71 4.92
CA PRO A 157 22.42 -19.80 5.21
C PRO A 157 22.72 -18.41 4.65
N ALA A 158 21.72 -17.79 4.04
CA ALA A 158 21.77 -16.41 3.55
C ALA A 158 20.52 -15.64 4.01
N ILE A 159 20.64 -14.31 4.12
CA ILE A 159 19.49 -13.43 4.39
C ILE A 159 18.91 -12.95 3.06
N ARG A 160 17.59 -13.08 2.92
CA ARG A 160 16.80 -12.29 1.96
C ARG A 160 15.96 -11.30 2.71
N TYR A 161 15.82 -10.09 2.18
CA TYR A 161 14.97 -9.09 2.78
C TYR A 161 13.75 -8.79 1.90
N HIS A 162 12.66 -8.40 2.55
CA HIS A 162 11.47 -7.89 1.92
C HIS A 162 11.00 -6.64 2.63
N GLN A 163 10.83 -5.56 1.88
CA GLN A 163 10.23 -4.33 2.39
C GLN A 163 8.73 -4.31 2.11
N TYR A 164 7.95 -3.90 3.11
CA TYR A 164 6.53 -3.67 2.96
C TYR A 164 6.04 -2.52 3.84
N ARG A 165 4.93 -1.91 3.41
CA ARG A 165 4.10 -1.08 4.29
C ARG A 165 3.23 -1.98 5.15
N GLU A 166 3.31 -1.83 6.46
CA GLU A 166 2.44 -2.50 7.42
C GLU A 166 1.51 -1.50 8.08
N TYR A 167 0.23 -1.84 8.14
CA TYR A 167 -0.76 -1.12 8.92
C TYR A 167 -1.05 -1.87 10.22
N PHE A 168 -0.85 -1.22 11.37
CA PHE A 168 -1.23 -1.78 12.66
C PHE A 168 -2.72 -1.53 12.94
N PRO A 169 -3.58 -2.57 12.93
CA PRO A 169 -4.95 -2.41 13.43
C PRO A 169 -4.92 -2.14 14.93
N SER A 170 -5.93 -1.45 15.45
CA SER A 170 -6.09 -1.23 16.90
C SER A 170 -6.36 -2.52 17.66
N ASP A 171 -7.09 -3.45 17.04
CA ASP A 171 -7.49 -4.73 17.60
C ASP A 171 -6.30 -5.70 17.83
N ALA A 172 -6.20 -6.21 19.06
CA ALA A 172 -5.10 -7.06 19.50
C ALA A 172 -5.11 -8.45 18.83
N GLU A 173 -6.28 -9.04 18.61
CA GLU A 173 -6.40 -10.34 17.94
C GLU A 173 -5.88 -10.25 16.50
N THR A 174 -6.25 -9.20 15.78
CA THR A 174 -5.78 -8.97 14.42
C THR A 174 -4.27 -8.75 14.38
N LYS A 175 -3.68 -8.05 15.37
CA LYS A 175 -2.21 -7.92 15.46
C LYS A 175 -1.52 -9.29 15.57
N ILE A 176 -2.00 -10.16 16.45
CA ILE A 176 -1.47 -11.53 16.61
C ILE A 176 -1.59 -12.29 15.28
N ARG A 177 -2.75 -12.20 14.62
CA ARG A 177 -3.01 -12.89 13.35
C ARG A 177 -2.14 -12.38 12.20
N ILE A 178 -1.79 -11.09 12.17
CA ILE A 178 -0.82 -10.54 11.21
C ILE A 178 0.58 -11.09 11.52
N GLY A 179 0.92 -11.24 12.80
CA GLY A 179 2.14 -11.89 13.30
C GLY A 179 2.31 -13.34 12.84
N THR A 180 1.22 -14.11 12.75
CA THR A 180 1.28 -15.54 12.41
C THR A 180 1.52 -15.77 10.91
N PRO A 181 2.60 -16.43 10.47
CA PRO A 181 2.89 -16.63 9.05
C PRO A 181 1.84 -17.47 8.28
N SER A 182 1.14 -18.38 8.96
CA SER A 182 0.09 -19.20 8.38
C SER A 182 -1.16 -18.40 7.98
N ASN A 183 -1.39 -17.23 8.57
CA ASN A 183 -2.55 -16.37 8.34
C ASN A 183 -2.40 -15.49 7.08
N ARG A 184 -2.04 -16.11 5.94
CA ARG A 184 -1.74 -15.40 4.67
C ARG A 184 -2.86 -14.44 4.24
N LYS A 185 -4.12 -14.83 4.39
CA LYS A 185 -5.27 -13.99 4.02
C LYS A 185 -5.33 -12.71 4.85
N VAL A 186 -5.10 -12.78 6.16
CA VAL A 186 -5.09 -11.61 7.06
C VAL A 186 -3.87 -10.76 6.80
N ARG A 187 -2.68 -11.36 6.68
CA ARG A 187 -1.44 -10.66 6.30
C ARG A 187 -1.62 -9.89 5.00
N SER A 188 -2.23 -10.51 3.99
CA SER A 188 -2.57 -9.84 2.73
C SER A 188 -3.63 -8.74 2.88
N LYS A 189 -4.20 -8.43 4.03
CA LYS A 189 -5.04 -7.24 4.20
C LYS A 189 -4.27 -6.03 4.75
N TYR A 190 -3.13 -6.26 5.38
CA TYR A 190 -2.41 -5.27 6.18
C TYR A 190 -0.94 -5.10 5.79
N LEU A 191 -0.36 -6.07 5.07
CA LEU A 191 1.01 -6.02 4.55
C LEU A 191 0.99 -5.73 3.04
N PHE A 192 1.72 -4.68 2.64
CA PHE A 192 1.79 -4.19 1.27
C PHE A 192 3.24 -4.11 0.82
N GLY A 193 3.73 -5.21 0.24
CA GLY A 193 5.03 -5.21 -0.44
C GLY A 193 5.04 -4.31 -1.68
N LEU A 194 6.23 -3.93 -2.16
CA LEU A 194 6.40 -3.00 -3.27
C LEU A 194 5.64 -3.42 -4.53
N GLY A 195 5.76 -4.69 -4.95
CA GLY A 195 5.04 -5.22 -6.11
C GLY A 195 3.52 -5.10 -5.99
N ARG A 196 3.00 -5.20 -4.75
CA ARG A 196 1.57 -5.04 -4.49
C ARG A 196 1.13 -3.59 -4.56
N ILE A 197 1.92 -2.65 -4.02
CA ILE A 197 1.64 -1.21 -4.15
C ILE A 197 1.63 -0.83 -5.64
N LYS A 198 2.58 -1.33 -6.44
CA LYS A 198 2.59 -1.17 -7.90
C LYS A 198 1.30 -1.70 -8.55
N THR A 199 0.82 -2.89 -8.20
CA THR A 199 -0.45 -3.44 -8.71
C THR A 199 -1.66 -2.57 -8.31
N ILE A 200 -1.72 -2.12 -7.06
CA ILE A 200 -2.80 -1.23 -6.61
C ILE A 200 -2.77 0.09 -7.38
N THR A 201 -1.57 0.63 -7.64
CA THR A 201 -1.38 1.85 -8.45
C THR A 201 -1.93 1.66 -9.86
N ARG A 202 -1.66 0.54 -10.53
CA ARG A 202 -2.26 0.24 -11.84
C ARG A 202 -3.79 0.19 -11.79
N ASN A 203 -4.35 -0.45 -10.77
CA ASN A 203 -5.81 -0.50 -10.60
C ASN A 203 -6.42 0.90 -10.38
N ILE A 204 -5.69 1.83 -9.75
CA ILE A 204 -6.11 3.23 -9.57
C ILE A 204 -6.08 3.95 -10.92
N ILE A 205 -5.03 3.76 -11.73
CA ILE A 205 -4.93 4.32 -13.08
C ILE A 205 -6.11 3.86 -13.96
N GLU A 206 -6.40 2.56 -13.95
CA GLU A 206 -7.54 1.99 -14.68
C GLU A 206 -8.87 2.57 -14.19
N LEU A 207 -9.10 2.58 -12.88
CA LEU A 207 -10.32 3.14 -12.30
C LEU A 207 -10.51 4.63 -12.63
N ARG A 208 -9.43 5.41 -12.63
CA ARG A 208 -9.46 6.82 -13.05
C ARG A 208 -9.89 6.95 -14.51
N ARG A 209 -9.28 6.17 -15.41
CA ARG A 209 -9.65 6.16 -16.84
C ARG A 209 -11.12 5.78 -17.03
N ASP A 210 -11.61 4.79 -16.29
CA ASP A 210 -13.00 4.36 -16.36
C ASP A 210 -13.96 5.47 -15.89
N LEU A 211 -13.61 6.21 -14.83
CA LEU A 211 -14.39 7.36 -14.34
C LEU A 211 -14.37 8.53 -15.33
N GLU A 212 -13.22 8.85 -15.91
CA GLU A 212 -13.08 9.89 -16.94
C GLU A 212 -13.92 9.53 -18.19
N ALA A 213 -13.84 8.28 -18.65
CA ALA A 213 -14.63 7.78 -19.77
C ALA A 213 -16.13 7.74 -19.46
N PHE A 214 -16.51 7.41 -18.22
CA PHE A 214 -17.90 7.51 -17.77
C PHE A 214 -18.39 8.96 -17.86
N LYS A 215 -17.64 9.91 -17.28
CA LYS A 215 -17.96 11.34 -17.32
C LYS A 215 -18.16 11.81 -18.76
N SER A 216 -17.19 11.58 -19.66
CA SER A 216 -17.28 12.01 -21.06
C SER A 216 -18.49 11.47 -21.81
N ARG A 217 -18.97 10.25 -21.49
CA ARG A 217 -20.12 9.62 -22.17
C ARG A 217 -21.48 9.98 -21.57
N CYS A 218 -21.52 10.44 -20.33
CA CYS A 218 -22.77 10.58 -19.58
C CYS A 218 -23.08 12.02 -19.18
N LEU A 219 -22.06 12.86 -19.12
CA LEU A 219 -22.10 14.20 -18.55
C LEU A 219 -21.49 15.17 -19.59
N PRO A 220 -22.28 15.64 -20.57
CA PRO A 220 -21.77 16.52 -21.63
C PRO A 220 -21.18 17.80 -21.03
N SER A 221 -20.14 18.33 -21.65
CA SER A 221 -19.30 19.43 -21.14
C SER A 221 -19.97 20.81 -21.13
N GLY A 222 -21.30 20.88 -21.12
CA GLY A 222 -22.06 22.11 -21.32
C GLY A 222 -23.12 22.34 -20.25
N GLN A 223 -22.70 22.65 -19.02
CA GLN A 223 -23.42 23.48 -18.05
C GLN A 223 -22.40 24.20 -17.17
#